data_AF-A0A1D1VI58-F1
#
_entry.id   AF-A0A1D1VI58-F1
#
_cell.length_a   1.000
_cell.length_b   1.000
_cell.length_c   1.000
_cell.angle_alpha   90.00
_cell.angle_beta   90.00
_cell.angle_gamma   90.00
#
_symmetry.space_group_name_H-M   'P 1'
#
loop_
_entity.id
_entity.type
_entity.pdbx_description
1 polymer ?
#
loop_
_entity_poly.entity_id
_entity_poly.type
_entity_poly.pdbx_seq_one_letter_code
_entity_poly.pdbx_strand_id
1 'polypeptide(L)'
;MCALPDPGTMKHFNSPQRMTIAEFRQSLMLTRSLEDFGYVKRDLIAEGGYGKVYKGWDSKYNRHVALKYMDHQVDKGISQATLREVTLLRSAENHENIVKVLDCCLVSDATVLVLEYCETDLSMFIKKYRDFEVIQTVLTCALIKSIMRDILTGADYLHARGISHRDLKPRNILLNSAHRAKIADFGLSKFITFPVRRMAENFGTRWYRAPEILLSWKTTSMRVDMWSIGTIFAELKERVAIFPGRDHQDQIHIVFATLGTPTQESWPEILNHKEFKDLDIPYYPSYRLDVKTPHMTTEERVLLGQFLSYSPCRRPSASEALEFPYFALPQVRGLSHAGGLTNRAPNLTPVYPAKNGNLKQLN
;
A
#
# COMPACT_ATOMS: atom_id res chain seq x y z
N MET A 1 -18.15 22.92 -9.88
CA MET A 1 -18.70 21.60 -10.24
C MET A 1 -17.62 20.89 -11.05
N CYS A 2 -17.00 19.84 -10.51
CA CYS A 2 -16.11 19.02 -11.34
C CYS A 2 -16.98 18.31 -12.36
N ALA A 3 -16.80 18.63 -13.64
CA ALA A 3 -17.47 17.95 -14.73
C ALA A 3 -17.13 16.46 -14.64
N LEU A 4 -18.17 15.63 -14.63
CA LEU A 4 -18.03 14.20 -14.82
C LEU A 4 -17.32 13.99 -16.16
N PRO A 5 -16.36 13.07 -16.27
CA PRO A 5 -15.86 12.67 -17.58
C PRO A 5 -17.05 12.16 -18.41
N ASP A 6 -17.11 12.62 -19.66
CA ASP A 6 -18.14 12.29 -20.63
C ASP A 6 -18.26 10.75 -20.79
N PRO A 7 -19.45 10.14 -20.57
CA PRO A 7 -19.64 8.69 -20.66
C PRO A 7 -19.20 8.10 -22.02
N GLY A 8 -19.04 8.92 -23.06
CA GLY A 8 -18.62 8.51 -24.40
C GLY A 8 -17.12 8.20 -24.60
N THR A 9 -16.24 8.42 -23.61
CA THR A 9 -14.78 8.19 -23.78
C THR A 9 -14.23 6.92 -23.13
N MET A 10 -15.06 6.12 -22.45
CA MET A 10 -14.69 4.76 -22.05
C MET A 10 -14.76 3.82 -23.27
N LYS A 11 -13.73 3.86 -24.12
CA LYS A 11 -13.50 2.83 -25.14
C LYS A 11 -13.53 1.46 -24.49
N HIS A 12 -14.30 0.55 -25.10
CA HIS A 12 -14.43 -0.89 -24.80
C HIS A 12 -13.39 -1.44 -23.82
N PHE A 13 -13.67 -1.31 -22.53
CA PHE A 13 -13.03 -2.15 -21.53
C PHE A 13 -13.69 -3.52 -21.66
N ASN A 14 -12.90 -4.55 -21.96
CA ASN A 14 -13.26 -5.90 -21.55
C ASN A 14 -13.34 -5.87 -20.03
N SER A 15 -14.54 -5.59 -19.50
CA SER A 15 -14.82 -5.71 -18.07
C SER A 15 -14.38 -7.12 -17.66
N PRO A 16 -13.51 -7.30 -16.65
CA PRO A 16 -13.19 -8.62 -16.16
C PRO A 16 -14.51 -9.31 -15.84
N GLN A 17 -14.77 -10.47 -16.46
CA GLN A 17 -16.02 -11.20 -16.30
C GLN A 17 -16.29 -11.35 -14.81
N ARG A 18 -17.35 -10.70 -14.33
CA ARG A 18 -17.77 -10.83 -12.94
C ARG A 18 -18.28 -12.25 -12.75
N MET A 19 -17.46 -13.08 -12.12
CA MET A 19 -17.90 -14.40 -11.68
C MET A 19 -19.11 -14.24 -10.75
N THR A 20 -20.22 -14.90 -11.09
CA THR A 20 -21.43 -14.91 -10.28
C THR A 20 -21.19 -15.68 -8.97
N ILE A 21 -22.02 -15.44 -7.95
CA ILE A 21 -21.94 -16.17 -6.67
C ILE A 21 -22.13 -17.69 -6.88
N ALA A 22 -22.95 -18.07 -7.87
CA ALA A 22 -23.19 -19.47 -8.22
C ALA A 22 -21.96 -20.11 -8.87
N GLU A 23 -21.34 -19.43 -9.84
CA GLU A 23 -20.07 -19.87 -10.45
C GLU A 23 -18.94 -19.91 -9.42
N PHE A 24 -18.91 -18.95 -8.50
CA PHE A 24 -17.95 -18.94 -7.41
C PHE A 24 -18.11 -20.18 -6.52
N ARG A 25 -19.34 -20.49 -6.08
CA ARG A 25 -19.63 -21.69 -5.28
C ARG A 25 -19.28 -22.99 -6.00
N GLN A 26 -19.45 -23.05 -7.33
CA GLN A 26 -19.04 -24.20 -8.13
C GLN A 26 -17.52 -24.28 -8.34
N SER A 27 -16.82 -23.14 -8.31
CA SER A 27 -15.35 -23.06 -8.38
C SER A 27 -14.65 -23.33 -7.05
N LEU A 28 -15.40 -23.36 -5.94
CA LEU A 28 -14.86 -23.64 -4.63
C LEU A 28 -14.59 -25.13 -4.50
N MET A 29 -13.36 -25.46 -4.15
CA MET A 29 -12.99 -26.80 -3.73
C MET A 29 -13.69 -27.09 -2.40
N LEU A 30 -14.75 -27.91 -2.43
CA LEU A 30 -15.49 -28.35 -1.24
C LEU A 30 -14.72 -29.46 -0.55
N THR A 31 -14.42 -29.29 0.74
CA THR A 31 -13.66 -30.30 1.49
C THR A 31 -14.00 -30.37 2.96
N ARG A 32 -13.64 -31.50 3.57
CA ARG A 32 -13.74 -31.71 5.02
C ARG A 32 -12.53 -31.12 5.74
N SER A 33 -11.35 -31.14 5.11
CA SER A 33 -10.11 -30.61 5.70
C SER A 33 -9.19 -29.94 4.68
N LEU A 34 -8.33 -29.04 5.15
CA LEU A 34 -7.26 -28.44 4.32
C LEU A 34 -6.17 -29.45 3.96
N GLU A 35 -5.95 -30.43 4.82
CA GLU A 35 -4.98 -31.49 4.66
C GLU A 35 -5.28 -32.36 3.43
N ASP A 36 -6.56 -32.50 3.07
CA ASP A 36 -7.00 -33.19 1.84
C ASP A 36 -6.46 -32.50 0.57
N PHE A 37 -6.13 -31.21 0.66
CA PHE A 37 -5.53 -30.40 -0.42
C PHE A 37 -4.01 -30.25 -0.29
N GLY A 38 -3.40 -30.91 0.71
CA GLY A 38 -1.98 -30.79 1.01
C GLY A 38 -1.61 -29.50 1.77
N TYR A 39 -2.58 -28.78 2.33
CA TYR A 39 -2.31 -27.60 3.16
C TYR A 39 -2.31 -27.97 4.64
N VAL A 40 -1.18 -27.73 5.33
CA VAL A 40 -1.03 -27.98 6.76
C VAL A 40 -1.00 -26.66 7.52
N LYS A 41 -1.97 -26.47 8.41
CA LYS A 41 -2.06 -25.30 9.30
C LYS A 41 -0.95 -25.33 10.36
N ARG A 42 -0.32 -24.17 10.63
CA ARG A 42 0.72 -23.98 11.64
C ARG A 42 0.37 -22.79 12.55
N ASP A 43 1.36 -21.96 12.86
CA ASP A 43 1.27 -20.87 13.83
C ASP A 43 0.25 -19.81 13.46
N LEU A 44 -0.44 -19.24 14.45
CA LEU A 44 -1.28 -18.07 14.26
C LEU A 44 -0.38 -16.84 14.02
N ILE A 45 -0.58 -16.14 12.90
CA ILE A 45 0.16 -14.92 12.54
C ILE A 45 -0.63 -13.68 12.96
N ALA A 46 -1.94 -13.67 12.74
CA ALA A 46 -2.79 -12.52 13.03
C ALA A 46 -4.23 -12.93 13.36
N GLU A 47 -4.88 -12.15 14.22
CA GLU A 47 -6.30 -12.28 14.55
C GLU A 47 -6.93 -10.88 14.56
N GLY A 48 -8.10 -10.74 13.95
CA GLY A 48 -8.81 -9.46 13.86
C GLY A 48 -10.27 -9.61 13.41
N GLY A 49 -10.94 -8.48 13.19
CA GLY A 49 -12.37 -8.46 12.86
C GLY A 49 -12.78 -9.14 11.55
N TYR A 50 -11.82 -9.45 10.68
CA TYR A 50 -12.05 -10.15 9.40
C TYR A 50 -11.66 -11.63 9.45
N GLY A 51 -11.29 -12.15 10.63
CA GLY A 51 -10.95 -13.56 10.84
C GLY A 51 -9.52 -13.77 11.31
N LYS A 52 -9.04 -15.01 11.15
CA LYS A 52 -7.73 -15.47 11.66
C LYS A 52 -6.81 -15.84 10.51
N VAL A 53 -5.56 -15.42 10.59
CA VAL A 53 -4.51 -15.74 9.61
C VAL A 53 -3.47 -16.63 10.26
N TYR A 54 -3.26 -17.81 9.68
CA TYR A 54 -2.25 -18.76 10.13
C TYR A 54 -1.14 -18.89 9.09
N LYS A 55 0.08 -19.15 9.56
CA LYS A 55 1.14 -19.71 8.73
C LYS A 55 0.71 -21.12 8.33
N GLY A 56 0.98 -21.49 7.10
CA GLY A 56 0.71 -22.83 6.59
C GLY A 56 1.89 -23.39 5.81
N TRP A 57 1.74 -24.66 5.44
CA TRP A 57 2.64 -25.36 4.54
C TRP A 57 1.84 -25.99 3.41
N ASP A 58 2.24 -25.71 2.18
CA ASP A 58 1.74 -26.34 0.96
C ASP A 58 2.67 -27.52 0.65
N SER A 59 2.21 -28.75 0.93
CA SER A 59 3.02 -29.97 0.77
C SER A 59 3.22 -30.34 -0.70
N LYS A 60 2.31 -29.92 -1.59
CA LYS A 60 2.38 -30.18 -3.02
C LYS A 60 3.52 -29.42 -3.68
N TYR A 61 3.70 -28.14 -3.29
CA TYR A 61 4.74 -27.27 -3.84
C TYR A 61 5.91 -27.00 -2.88
N ASN A 62 5.89 -27.62 -1.69
CA ASN A 62 6.93 -27.53 -0.67
C ASN A 62 7.28 -26.08 -0.28
N ARG A 63 6.26 -25.28 0.03
CA ARG A 63 6.40 -23.84 0.33
C ARG A 63 5.54 -23.38 1.49
N HIS A 64 5.93 -22.25 2.10
CA HIS A 64 5.08 -21.56 3.06
C HIS A 64 3.91 -20.85 2.35
N VAL A 65 2.77 -20.84 3.04
CA VAL A 65 1.54 -20.12 2.63
C VAL A 65 0.95 -19.38 3.84
N ALA A 66 0.08 -18.40 3.58
CA ALA A 66 -0.76 -17.80 4.60
C ALA A 66 -2.21 -18.29 4.43
N LEU A 67 -2.82 -18.76 5.51
CA LEU A 67 -4.17 -19.33 5.53
C LEU A 67 -5.09 -18.34 6.25
N LYS A 68 -5.88 -17.56 5.50
CA LYS A 68 -6.85 -16.61 6.05
C LYS A 68 -8.21 -17.28 6.18
N TYR A 69 -8.58 -17.59 7.41
CA TYR A 69 -9.88 -18.15 7.78
C TYR A 69 -10.89 -17.04 7.96
N MET A 70 -12.01 -17.16 7.25
CA MET A 70 -13.18 -16.30 7.39
C MET A 70 -14.36 -17.19 7.77
N ASP A 71 -14.70 -17.17 9.05
CA ASP A 71 -15.81 -17.94 9.60
C ASP A 71 -17.15 -17.42 9.04
N HIS A 72 -18.05 -18.34 8.72
CA HIS A 72 -19.41 -18.00 8.31
C HIS A 72 -20.27 -17.87 9.56
N GLN A 73 -21.24 -16.95 9.52
CA GLN A 73 -22.31 -17.02 10.49
C GLN A 73 -23.22 -18.18 10.08
N VAL A 74 -23.49 -19.08 11.04
CA VAL A 74 -24.23 -20.34 10.88
C VAL A 74 -25.51 -20.18 10.04
N ASP A 75 -26.18 -19.04 10.14
CA ASP A 75 -27.44 -18.76 9.42
C ASP A 75 -27.32 -17.91 8.14
N LYS A 76 -26.13 -17.39 7.81
CA LYS A 76 -25.95 -16.41 6.70
C LYS A 76 -25.03 -16.89 5.58
N GLY A 77 -24.29 -17.98 5.79
CA GLY A 77 -23.31 -18.49 4.82
C GLY A 77 -22.16 -17.52 4.54
N ILE A 78 -21.51 -17.66 3.38
CA ILE A 78 -20.34 -16.84 2.97
C ILE A 78 -20.70 -15.35 2.95
N SER A 79 -19.93 -14.52 3.67
CA SER A 79 -20.17 -13.08 3.72
C SER A 79 -19.92 -12.40 2.36
N GLN A 80 -20.65 -11.32 2.09
CA GLN A 80 -20.43 -10.49 0.89
C GLN A 80 -19.03 -9.85 0.85
N ALA A 81 -18.38 -9.66 2.02
CA ALA A 81 -17.00 -9.17 2.08
C ALA A 81 -16.02 -10.26 1.60
N THR A 82 -16.21 -11.49 2.07
CA THR A 82 -15.45 -12.68 1.64
C THR A 82 -15.56 -12.90 0.13
N LEU A 83 -16.78 -12.91 -0.42
CA LEU A 83 -16.99 -13.09 -1.86
C LEU A 83 -16.29 -11.99 -2.68
N ARG A 84 -16.34 -10.74 -2.21
CA ARG A 84 -15.65 -9.61 -2.85
C ARG A 84 -14.15 -9.78 -2.80
N GLU A 85 -13.58 -10.11 -1.64
CA GLU A 85 -12.14 -10.34 -1.49
C GLU A 85 -11.66 -11.43 -2.46
N VAL A 86 -12.34 -12.57 -2.53
CA VAL A 86 -11.93 -13.65 -3.44
C VAL A 86 -12.08 -13.26 -4.91
N THR A 87 -13.19 -12.62 -5.28
CA THR A 87 -13.43 -12.20 -6.68
C THR A 87 -12.40 -11.16 -7.12
N LEU A 88 -12.15 -10.16 -6.28
CA LEU A 88 -11.17 -9.10 -6.55
C LEU A 88 -9.77 -9.67 -6.67
N LEU A 89 -9.34 -10.47 -5.70
CA LEU A 89 -8.00 -11.05 -5.70
C LEU A 89 -7.78 -12.03 -6.85
N ARG A 90 -8.79 -12.84 -7.23
CA ARG A 90 -8.68 -13.70 -8.42
C ARG A 90 -8.67 -12.88 -9.72
N SER A 91 -9.35 -11.74 -9.78
CA SER A 91 -9.32 -10.83 -10.94
C SER A 91 -8.03 -9.99 -11.02
N ALA A 92 -7.33 -9.83 -9.89
CA ALA A 92 -6.03 -9.17 -9.80
C ALA A 92 -4.93 -10.15 -10.26
N GLU A 93 -5.01 -10.56 -11.52
CA GLU A 93 -4.05 -11.43 -12.20
C GLU A 93 -2.59 -11.07 -11.87
N ASN A 94 -1.92 -11.95 -11.12
CA ASN A 94 -0.47 -12.11 -10.96
C ASN A 94 0.42 -10.85 -10.86
N HIS A 95 -0.11 -9.70 -10.43
CA HIS A 95 0.67 -8.47 -10.30
C HIS A 95 1.71 -8.61 -9.18
N GLU A 96 2.95 -8.18 -9.42
CA GLU A 96 4.06 -8.39 -8.48
C GLU A 96 3.84 -7.70 -7.13
N ASN A 97 3.16 -6.54 -7.14
CA ASN A 97 2.88 -5.74 -5.94
C ASN A 97 1.48 -5.96 -5.33
N ILE A 98 0.78 -7.04 -5.72
CA ILE A 98 -0.46 -7.47 -5.07
C ILE A 98 -0.25 -8.87 -4.49
N VAL A 99 -0.79 -9.14 -3.30
CA VAL A 99 -0.73 -10.48 -2.70
C VAL A 99 -1.51 -11.48 -3.56
N LYS A 100 -0.87 -12.59 -3.91
CA LYS A 100 -1.45 -13.64 -4.73
C LYS A 100 -2.37 -14.54 -3.90
N VAL A 101 -3.57 -14.77 -4.42
CA VAL A 101 -4.40 -15.91 -4.01
C VAL A 101 -3.93 -17.14 -4.76
N LEU A 102 -3.52 -18.15 -4.01
CA LEU A 102 -3.07 -19.44 -4.52
C LEU A 102 -4.26 -20.40 -4.65
N ASP A 103 -5.14 -20.40 -3.66
CA ASP A 103 -6.33 -21.25 -3.64
C ASP A 103 -7.44 -20.66 -2.74
N CYS A 104 -8.66 -21.17 -2.88
CA CYS A 104 -9.78 -20.87 -2.00
C CYS A 104 -10.56 -22.15 -1.68
N CYS A 105 -10.55 -22.52 -0.40
CA CYS A 105 -11.16 -23.75 0.09
C CYS A 105 -12.37 -23.41 0.97
N LEU A 106 -13.39 -24.26 0.93
CA LEU A 106 -14.46 -24.26 1.93
C LEU A 106 -14.22 -25.43 2.90
N VAL A 107 -14.01 -25.12 4.18
CA VAL A 107 -13.70 -26.11 5.22
C VAL A 107 -14.71 -25.94 6.34
N SER A 108 -15.61 -26.92 6.50
CA SER A 108 -16.76 -26.83 7.40
C SER A 108 -17.56 -25.53 7.17
N ASP A 109 -17.71 -24.68 8.19
CA ASP A 109 -18.41 -23.40 8.12
C ASP A 109 -17.45 -22.19 7.91
N ALA A 110 -16.26 -22.41 7.35
CA ALA A 110 -15.30 -21.34 7.09
C ALA A 110 -14.80 -21.34 5.65
N THR A 111 -14.65 -20.16 5.07
CA THR A 111 -13.87 -19.98 3.83
C THR A 111 -12.42 -19.74 4.21
N VAL A 112 -11.52 -20.54 3.64
CA VAL A 112 -10.08 -20.37 3.80
C VAL A 112 -9.51 -19.86 2.48
N LEU A 113 -8.91 -18.67 2.52
CA LEU A 113 -8.06 -18.19 1.44
C LEU A 113 -6.63 -18.65 1.68
N VAL A 114 -6.07 -19.35 0.69
CA VAL A 114 -4.65 -19.71 0.65
C VAL A 114 -3.94 -18.63 -0.14
N LEU A 115 -3.07 -17.89 0.53
CA LEU A 115 -2.34 -16.75 0.01
C LEU A 115 -0.84 -17.07 -0.06
N GLU A 116 -0.12 -16.37 -0.95
CA GLU A 116 1.34 -16.39 -0.88
C GLU A 116 1.81 -15.86 0.49
N TYR A 117 2.85 -16.50 1.04
CA TYR A 117 3.44 -16.08 2.31
C TYR A 117 4.44 -14.94 2.08
N CYS A 118 4.37 -13.91 2.93
CA CYS A 118 5.34 -12.84 3.03
C CYS A 118 5.99 -12.87 4.42
N GLU A 119 7.24 -12.41 4.52
CA GLU A 119 8.04 -12.56 5.75
C GLU A 119 7.57 -11.65 6.88
N THR A 120 7.08 -10.45 6.54
CA THR A 120 6.62 -9.47 7.52
C THR A 120 5.64 -8.48 6.90
N ASP A 121 4.94 -7.72 7.74
CA ASP A 121 4.21 -6.53 7.31
C ASP A 121 5.03 -5.25 7.57
N LEU A 122 4.69 -4.17 6.89
CA LEU A 122 5.44 -2.92 6.96
C LEU A 122 5.37 -2.28 8.35
N SER A 123 4.32 -2.53 9.14
CA SER A 123 4.24 -2.03 10.52
C SER A 123 5.27 -2.72 11.41
N MET A 124 5.37 -4.05 11.32
CA MET A 124 6.40 -4.82 12.03
C MET A 124 7.80 -4.46 11.55
N PHE A 125 7.98 -4.27 10.24
CA PHE A 125 9.25 -3.84 9.66
C PHE A 125 9.70 -2.48 10.22
N ILE A 126 8.84 -1.46 10.21
CA ILE A 126 9.15 -0.13 10.76
C ILE A 126 9.47 -0.22 12.26
N LYS A 127 8.70 -1.01 13.04
CA LYS A 127 8.95 -1.19 14.48
C LYS A 127 10.28 -1.87 14.79
N LYS A 128 10.67 -2.87 13.99
CA LYS A 128 11.93 -3.59 14.16
C LYS A 128 13.14 -2.66 13.96
N TYR A 129 13.00 -1.69 13.06
CA TYR A 129 14.02 -0.69 12.74
C TYR A 129 13.59 0.68 13.27
N ARG A 130 13.23 0.78 14.56
CA ARG A 130 12.85 2.06 15.18
C ARG A 130 14.06 2.84 15.69
N ASP A 131 15.07 2.14 16.21
CA ASP A 131 16.26 2.73 16.85
C ASP A 131 17.24 3.31 15.82
N PHE A 132 17.34 4.65 15.76
CA PHE A 132 18.08 5.43 14.75
C PHE A 132 19.54 4.99 14.53
N GLU A 133 20.22 4.45 15.54
CA GLU A 133 21.62 4.03 15.45
C GLU A 133 21.85 2.75 14.62
N VAL A 134 20.88 1.82 14.57
CA VAL A 134 21.01 0.55 13.83
C VAL A 134 20.76 0.74 12.32
N ILE A 135 20.28 1.92 11.90
CA ILE A 135 19.44 2.05 10.70
C ILE A 135 20.12 2.60 9.46
N GLN A 136 21.29 3.25 9.55
CA GLN A 136 21.97 3.69 8.32
C GLN A 136 22.31 2.53 7.37
N THR A 137 22.28 1.28 7.85
CA THR A 137 22.58 0.09 7.05
C THR A 137 21.37 -0.61 6.44
N VAL A 138 20.15 -0.51 6.99
CA VAL A 138 19.00 -1.35 6.55
C VAL A 138 17.85 -0.55 5.91
N LEU A 139 17.28 0.46 6.58
CA LEU A 139 16.18 1.27 6.03
C LEU A 139 16.71 2.47 5.27
N THR A 140 17.48 2.20 4.22
CA THR A 140 18.10 3.25 3.40
C THR A 140 17.03 4.04 2.63
N CYS A 141 17.34 5.29 2.24
CA CYS A 141 16.47 6.08 1.37
C CYS A 141 16.15 5.34 0.06
N ALA A 142 17.06 4.52 -0.45
CA ALA A 142 16.85 3.69 -1.63
C ALA A 142 15.79 2.61 -1.38
N LEU A 143 15.83 1.93 -0.23
CA LEU A 143 14.82 0.94 0.13
C LEU A 143 13.44 1.57 0.33
N ILE A 144 13.34 2.70 1.04
CA ILE A 144 12.07 3.43 1.20
C ILE A 144 11.50 3.82 -0.17
N LYS A 145 12.33 4.38 -1.06
CA LYS A 145 11.92 4.72 -2.43
C LYS A 145 11.45 3.49 -3.21
N SER A 146 12.11 2.36 -3.07
CA SER A 146 11.71 1.09 -3.70
C SER A 146 10.35 0.60 -3.18
N ILE A 147 10.15 0.61 -1.85
CA ILE A 147 8.88 0.22 -1.23
C ILE A 147 7.75 1.16 -1.68
N MET A 148 7.99 2.47 -1.70
CA MET A 148 7.00 3.45 -2.17
C MET A 148 6.64 3.24 -3.64
N ARG A 149 7.62 2.92 -4.49
CA ARG A 149 7.38 2.56 -5.89
C ARG A 149 6.50 1.32 -6.00
N ASP A 150 6.82 0.26 -5.26
CA ASP A 150 6.03 -0.97 -5.23
C ASP A 150 4.57 -0.73 -4.81
N ILE A 151 4.36 0.06 -3.76
CA ILE A 151 3.01 0.44 -3.29
C ILE A 151 2.25 1.21 -4.37
N LEU A 152 2.88 2.20 -5.00
CA LEU A 152 2.26 3.01 -6.06
C LEU A 152 1.94 2.17 -7.30
N THR A 153 2.84 1.30 -7.75
CA THR A 153 2.59 0.39 -8.89
C THR A 153 1.42 -0.54 -8.58
N GLY A 154 1.35 -1.10 -7.36
CA GLY A 154 0.20 -1.90 -6.93
C GLY A 154 -1.10 -1.09 -6.90
N ALA A 155 -1.06 0.14 -6.39
CA ALA A 155 -2.23 1.02 -6.34
C ALA A 155 -2.71 1.40 -7.76
N ASP A 156 -1.79 1.73 -8.67
CA ASP A 156 -2.11 2.05 -10.07
C ASP A 156 -2.78 0.85 -10.76
N TYR A 157 -2.26 -0.35 -10.55
CA TYR A 157 -2.87 -1.59 -11.08
C TYR A 157 -4.33 -1.77 -10.62
N LEU A 158 -4.63 -1.51 -9.34
CA LEU A 158 -5.98 -1.58 -8.79
C LEU A 158 -6.87 -0.44 -9.33
N HIS A 159 -6.34 0.78 -9.34
CA HIS A 159 -7.08 1.98 -9.77
C HIS A 159 -7.45 1.92 -11.25
N ALA A 160 -6.57 1.41 -12.10
CA ALA A 160 -6.84 1.16 -13.52
C ALA A 160 -8.01 0.19 -13.75
N ARG A 161 -8.33 -0.66 -12.76
CA ARG A 161 -9.47 -1.60 -12.78
C ARG A 161 -10.69 -1.05 -12.03
N GLY A 162 -10.67 0.21 -11.61
CA GLY A 162 -11.75 0.85 -10.86
C GLY A 162 -11.90 0.31 -9.43
N ILE A 163 -10.84 -0.31 -8.89
CA ILE A 163 -10.83 -0.87 -7.53
C ILE A 163 -10.15 0.14 -6.60
N SER A 164 -10.83 0.54 -5.53
CA SER A 164 -10.21 1.31 -4.44
C SER A 164 -10.06 0.42 -3.20
N HIS A 165 -8.88 0.49 -2.58
CA HIS A 165 -8.52 -0.37 -1.46
C HIS A 165 -9.19 0.06 -0.15
N ARG A 166 -9.15 1.37 0.16
CA ARG A 166 -9.82 2.09 1.27
C ARG A 166 -9.37 1.78 2.69
N ASP A 167 -8.48 0.81 2.86
CA ASP A 167 -7.86 0.48 4.14
C ASP A 167 -6.35 0.27 3.99
N LEU A 168 -5.70 1.12 3.17
CA LEU A 168 -4.24 1.10 3.07
C LEU A 168 -3.63 1.61 4.38
N LYS A 169 -2.76 0.79 4.95
CA LYS A 169 -1.99 1.05 6.18
C LYS A 169 -0.78 0.12 6.21
N PRO A 170 0.26 0.38 7.00
CA PRO A 170 1.47 -0.44 7.02
C PRO A 170 1.22 -1.93 7.28
N ARG A 171 0.25 -2.29 8.12
CA ARG A 171 -0.13 -3.69 8.37
C ARG A 171 -0.66 -4.43 7.12
N ASN A 172 -1.22 -3.68 6.16
CA ASN A 172 -1.78 -4.22 4.92
C ASN A 172 -0.79 -4.12 3.74
N ILE A 173 0.45 -3.70 4.00
CA ILE A 173 1.56 -3.75 3.06
C ILE A 173 2.51 -4.85 3.53
N LEU A 174 2.57 -5.96 2.80
CA LEU A 174 3.44 -7.08 3.13
C LEU A 174 4.79 -6.94 2.41
N LEU A 175 5.85 -7.45 3.04
CA LEU A 175 7.19 -7.52 2.46
C LEU A 175 7.61 -8.98 2.30
N ASN A 176 8.04 -9.34 1.09
CA ASN A 176 8.67 -10.64 0.87
C ASN A 176 10.13 -10.65 1.37
N SER A 177 10.82 -11.78 1.22
CA SER A 177 12.22 -11.96 1.63
C SER A 177 13.22 -11.01 0.94
N ALA A 178 12.84 -10.42 -0.20
CA ALA A 178 13.63 -9.42 -0.92
C ALA A 178 13.19 -7.98 -0.61
N HIS A 179 12.36 -7.77 0.43
CA HIS A 179 11.76 -6.48 0.80
C HIS A 179 10.95 -5.79 -0.31
N ARG A 180 10.41 -6.57 -1.26
CA ARG A 180 9.45 -6.05 -2.24
C ARG A 180 8.07 -5.97 -1.63
N ALA A 181 7.39 -4.85 -1.85
CA ALA A 181 6.11 -4.57 -1.21
C ALA A 181 4.94 -5.11 -2.02
N LYS A 182 3.97 -5.68 -1.29
CA LYS A 182 2.72 -6.24 -1.82
C LYS A 182 1.53 -5.72 -1.02
N ILE A 183 0.53 -5.18 -1.71
CA ILE A 183 -0.74 -4.78 -1.10
C ILE A 183 -1.55 -6.03 -0.79
N ALA A 184 -2.09 -6.10 0.44
CA ALA A 184 -2.89 -7.21 0.95
C ALA A 184 -4.14 -6.72 1.69
N ASP A 185 -4.99 -7.68 2.10
CA ASP A 185 -6.21 -7.49 2.87
C ASP A 185 -7.27 -6.61 2.20
N PHE A 186 -7.95 -7.21 1.22
CA PHE A 186 -8.98 -6.55 0.40
C PHE A 186 -10.38 -6.60 1.03
N GLY A 187 -10.50 -6.94 2.33
CA GLY A 187 -11.79 -7.11 3.01
C GLY A 187 -12.70 -5.86 2.98
N LEU A 188 -12.11 -4.68 2.82
CA LEU A 188 -12.81 -3.39 2.67
C LEU A 188 -12.79 -2.82 1.25
N SER A 189 -12.12 -3.49 0.32
CA SER A 189 -12.00 -3.02 -1.07
C SER A 189 -13.36 -3.01 -1.76
N LYS A 190 -13.56 -2.02 -2.62
CA LYS A 190 -14.79 -1.87 -3.41
C LYS A 190 -14.47 -1.42 -4.82
N PHE A 191 -15.17 -1.99 -5.80
CA PHE A 191 -15.33 -1.35 -7.10
C PHE A 191 -16.01 0.00 -6.88
N ILE A 192 -15.48 1.05 -7.52
CA ILE A 192 -16.16 2.35 -7.50
C ILE A 192 -17.47 2.21 -8.26
N THR A 193 -18.57 2.33 -7.52
CA THR A 193 -19.93 2.44 -8.03
C THR A 193 -20.51 3.75 -7.52
N PHE A 194 -21.18 4.48 -8.41
CA PHE A 194 -21.88 5.72 -8.05
C PHE A 194 -23.18 5.37 -7.30
N PRO A 195 -23.55 6.06 -6.20
CA PRO A 195 -22.71 6.73 -5.21
C PRO A 195 -22.26 5.77 -4.11
N VAL A 196 -21.02 5.92 -3.65
CA VAL A 196 -20.43 5.09 -2.61
C VAL A 196 -21.07 5.42 -1.25
N ARG A 197 -21.89 4.52 -0.71
CA ARG A 197 -22.46 4.64 0.66
C ARG A 197 -21.37 4.79 1.72
N ARG A 198 -21.67 5.59 2.77
CA ARG A 198 -20.85 5.83 3.98
C ARG A 198 -20.16 4.55 4.46
N MET A 199 -18.87 4.65 4.80
CA MET A 199 -18.17 3.57 5.50
C MET A 199 -18.71 3.47 6.93
N ALA A 200 -18.88 2.25 7.45
CA ALA A 200 -19.20 2.07 8.86
C ALA A 200 -18.03 2.61 9.70
N GLU A 201 -18.30 3.60 10.56
CA GLU A 201 -17.30 4.43 11.22
C GLU A 201 -16.39 3.67 12.21
N ASN A 202 -16.76 2.43 12.59
CA ASN A 202 -16.29 1.76 13.81
C ASN A 202 -15.24 0.65 13.63
N PHE A 203 -14.68 0.41 12.44
CA PHE A 203 -13.67 -0.65 12.27
C PHE A 203 -12.35 -0.14 11.69
N GLY A 204 -11.24 -0.48 12.36
CA GLY A 204 -9.86 -0.25 11.90
C GLY A 204 -9.16 1.01 12.45
N THR A 205 -7.84 1.07 12.24
CA THR A 205 -6.99 2.20 12.64
C THR A 205 -7.26 3.41 11.76
N ARG A 206 -7.79 4.49 12.35
CA ARG A 206 -8.20 5.72 11.63
C ARG A 206 -7.05 6.60 11.13
N TRP A 207 -5.81 6.30 11.53
CA TRP A 207 -4.63 7.15 11.31
C TRP A 207 -4.30 7.44 9.84
N TYR A 208 -4.74 6.55 8.94
CA TYR A 208 -4.48 6.60 7.50
C TYR A 208 -5.70 7.08 6.69
N ARG A 209 -6.81 7.44 7.35
CA ARG A 209 -8.05 7.86 6.67
C ARG A 209 -7.92 9.29 6.14
N ALA A 210 -8.39 9.48 4.92
CA ALA A 210 -8.42 10.78 4.26
C ALA A 210 -9.46 11.74 4.90
N PRO A 211 -9.27 13.07 4.83
CA PRO A 211 -10.19 14.05 5.40
C PRO A 211 -11.63 13.91 4.90
N GLU A 212 -11.84 13.56 3.63
CA GLU A 212 -13.17 13.32 3.07
C GLU A 212 -13.88 12.09 3.63
N ILE A 213 -13.13 11.11 4.14
CA ILE A 213 -13.70 9.97 4.86
C ILE A 213 -14.05 10.40 6.30
N LEU A 214 -13.17 11.16 6.95
CA LEU A 214 -13.39 11.64 8.32
C LEU A 214 -14.58 12.61 8.37
N LEU A 215 -14.71 13.50 7.40
CA LEU A 215 -15.78 14.49 7.36
C LEU A 215 -17.07 13.96 6.70
N SER A 216 -17.20 12.65 6.48
CA SER A 216 -18.38 12.03 5.87
C SER A 216 -18.79 12.68 4.54
N TRP A 217 -17.81 13.08 3.72
CA TRP A 217 -18.05 13.76 2.46
C TRP A 217 -18.84 12.87 1.48
N LYS A 218 -19.74 13.49 0.73
CA LYS A 218 -20.77 12.80 -0.07
C LYS A 218 -20.21 11.82 -1.11
N THR A 219 -19.03 12.08 -1.65
CA THR A 219 -18.44 11.29 -2.74
C THR A 219 -17.00 10.94 -2.42
N THR A 220 -16.65 9.66 -2.49
CA THR A 220 -15.27 9.17 -2.31
C THR A 220 -14.76 8.59 -3.62
N SER A 221 -13.47 8.79 -3.90
CA SER A 221 -12.80 8.30 -5.10
C SER A 221 -11.58 7.45 -4.73
N MET A 222 -10.86 6.91 -5.72
CA MET A 222 -9.58 6.22 -5.52
C MET A 222 -8.51 7.11 -4.87
N ARG A 223 -8.71 8.44 -4.84
CA ARG A 223 -7.79 9.41 -4.22
C ARG A 223 -7.74 9.31 -2.69
N VAL A 224 -8.65 8.57 -2.05
CA VAL A 224 -8.54 8.22 -0.63
C VAL A 224 -7.33 7.32 -0.36
N ASP A 225 -7.03 6.41 -1.29
CA ASP A 225 -5.86 5.53 -1.19
C ASP A 225 -4.57 6.33 -1.27
N MET A 226 -4.55 7.38 -2.11
CA MET A 226 -3.39 8.26 -2.28
C MET A 226 -3.04 9.04 -1.01
N TRP A 227 -4.04 9.46 -0.23
CA TRP A 227 -3.80 10.03 1.10
C TRP A 227 -3.16 9.01 2.03
N SER A 228 -3.74 7.80 2.10
CA SER A 228 -3.21 6.72 2.93
C SER A 228 -1.75 6.39 2.57
N ILE A 229 -1.43 6.34 1.27
CA ILE A 229 -0.06 6.16 0.78
C ILE A 229 0.86 7.29 1.24
N GLY A 230 0.41 8.55 1.20
CA GLY A 230 1.15 9.69 1.76
C GLY A 230 1.43 9.53 3.27
N THR A 231 0.44 9.10 4.04
CA THR A 231 0.64 8.85 5.49
C THR A 231 1.59 7.68 5.77
N ILE A 232 1.59 6.64 4.93
CA ILE A 232 2.57 5.53 4.98
C ILE A 232 3.97 6.03 4.64
N PHE A 233 4.10 6.90 3.63
CA PHE A 233 5.39 7.49 3.24
C PHE A 233 6.02 8.28 4.38
N ALA A 234 5.22 9.13 5.04
CA ALA A 234 5.66 9.86 6.22
C ALA A 234 6.07 8.91 7.35
N GLU A 235 5.29 7.86 7.62
CA GLU A 235 5.62 6.88 8.67
C GLU A 235 6.88 6.06 8.35
N LEU A 236 7.18 5.78 7.08
CA LEU A 236 8.45 5.15 6.69
C LEU A 236 9.66 6.03 6.99
N LYS A 237 9.52 7.34 6.78
CA LYS A 237 10.59 8.32 6.99
C LYS A 237 10.77 8.68 8.47
N GLU A 238 9.67 8.87 9.17
CA GLU A 238 9.65 9.36 10.55
C GLU A 238 9.51 8.25 11.59
N ARG A 239 9.17 7.03 11.17
CA ARG A 239 9.02 5.80 11.99
C ARG A 239 7.94 5.88 13.07
N VAL A 240 7.11 6.90 12.96
CA VAL A 240 5.93 7.12 13.78
C VAL A 240 4.80 7.55 12.85
N ALA A 241 3.57 7.10 13.15
CA ALA A 241 2.40 7.53 12.40
C ALA A 241 2.27 9.05 12.48
N ILE A 242 2.07 9.70 11.33
CA ILE A 242 2.00 11.16 11.25
C ILE A 242 0.72 11.73 11.88
N PHE A 243 -0.39 10.97 11.83
CA PHE A 243 -1.69 11.36 12.40
C PHE A 243 -2.28 10.30 13.35
N PRO A 244 -1.71 10.11 14.57
CA PRO A 244 -2.13 9.05 15.48
C PRO A 244 -3.33 9.45 16.37
N GLY A 245 -4.50 9.73 15.78
CA GLY A 245 -5.70 10.13 16.52
C GLY A 245 -6.31 9.02 17.38
N ARG A 246 -6.62 9.36 18.64
CA ARG A 246 -7.20 8.47 19.66
C ARG A 246 -8.66 8.13 19.39
N ASP A 247 -9.40 9.09 18.86
CA ASP A 247 -10.79 8.97 18.42
C ASP A 247 -11.02 9.76 17.12
N HIS A 248 -12.28 9.82 16.66
CA HIS A 248 -12.63 10.48 15.41
C HIS A 248 -12.33 11.98 15.43
N GLN A 249 -12.70 12.68 16.51
CA GLN A 249 -12.51 14.12 16.64
C GLN A 249 -11.03 14.46 16.80
N ASP A 250 -10.31 13.69 17.62
CA ASP A 250 -8.86 13.80 17.81
C ASP A 250 -8.10 13.55 16.50
N GLN A 251 -8.56 12.64 15.64
CA GLN A 251 -7.97 12.44 14.32
C GLN A 251 -8.10 13.67 13.43
N ILE A 252 -9.29 14.30 13.37
CA ILE A 252 -9.51 15.53 12.60
C ILE A 252 -8.64 16.65 13.16
N HIS A 253 -8.65 16.81 14.50
CA HIS A 253 -7.83 17.78 15.21
C HIS A 253 -6.35 17.67 14.85
N ILE A 254 -5.76 16.46 14.90
CA ILE A 254 -4.34 16.26 14.58
C ILE A 254 -4.03 16.59 13.11
N VAL A 255 -4.93 16.24 12.19
CA VAL A 255 -4.77 16.59 10.77
C VAL A 255 -4.76 18.10 10.59
N PHE A 256 -5.71 18.82 11.21
CA PHE A 256 -5.83 20.28 11.07
C PHE A 256 -4.70 21.01 11.79
N ALA A 257 -4.26 20.53 12.96
CA ALA A 257 -3.10 21.06 13.66
C ALA A 257 -1.79 20.91 12.87
N THR A 258 -1.73 19.93 11.95
CA THR A 258 -0.55 19.69 11.11
C THR A 258 -0.61 20.42 9.77
N LEU A 259 -1.77 20.41 9.10
CA LEU A 259 -1.92 20.93 7.73
C LEU A 259 -2.65 22.28 7.66
N GLY A 260 -3.09 22.82 8.81
CA GLY A 260 -4.00 23.95 8.89
C GLY A 260 -5.47 23.53 8.71
N THR A 261 -6.42 24.33 9.17
CA THR A 261 -7.85 24.10 8.92
C THR A 261 -8.14 24.31 7.42
N PRO A 262 -8.97 23.46 6.77
CA PRO A 262 -9.38 23.67 5.38
C PRO A 262 -9.90 25.10 5.12
N THR A 263 -9.47 25.68 4.00
CA THR A 263 -9.78 27.05 3.59
C THR A 263 -10.43 27.08 2.21
N GLN A 264 -10.87 28.26 1.77
CA GLN A 264 -11.38 28.47 0.41
C GLN A 264 -10.37 28.06 -0.65
N GLU A 265 -9.07 28.19 -0.37
CA GLU A 265 -8.02 27.82 -1.29
C GLU A 265 -7.76 26.31 -1.27
N SER A 266 -7.70 25.68 -0.10
CA SER A 266 -7.31 24.27 0.02
C SER A 266 -8.45 23.29 -0.26
N TRP A 267 -9.69 23.64 0.08
CA TRP A 267 -10.88 22.84 -0.19
C TRP A 267 -12.18 23.67 -0.18
N PRO A 268 -12.47 24.42 -1.26
CA PRO A 268 -13.64 25.32 -1.31
C PRO A 268 -14.97 24.64 -0.98
N GLU A 269 -15.17 23.41 -1.45
CA GLU A 269 -16.45 22.70 -1.36
C GLU A 269 -16.78 22.25 0.07
N ILE A 270 -15.78 22.06 0.94
CA ILE A 270 -16.00 21.58 2.31
C ILE A 270 -16.59 22.66 3.22
N LEU A 271 -16.38 23.95 2.90
CA LEU A 271 -16.79 25.06 3.74
C LEU A 271 -18.31 25.15 3.92
N ASN A 272 -19.09 24.56 3.00
CA ASN A 272 -20.54 24.48 3.07
C ASN A 272 -21.07 23.13 3.58
N HIS A 273 -20.18 22.21 3.97
CA HIS A 273 -20.55 20.91 4.48
C HIS A 273 -21.02 20.99 5.93
N LYS A 274 -22.16 20.36 6.24
CA LYS A 274 -22.74 20.39 7.59
C LYS A 274 -21.76 19.82 8.62
N GLU A 275 -21.26 18.61 8.38
CA GLU A 275 -20.34 17.92 9.29
C GLU A 275 -19.01 18.66 9.47
N PHE A 276 -18.63 19.60 8.58
CA PHE A 276 -17.47 20.47 8.77
C PHE A 276 -17.81 21.71 9.62
N LYS A 277 -18.99 22.33 9.39
CA LYS A 277 -19.46 23.48 10.16
C LYS A 277 -19.79 23.13 11.61
N ASP A 278 -20.26 21.92 11.83
CA ASP A 278 -20.65 21.42 13.16
C ASP A 278 -19.44 20.93 13.98
N LEU A 279 -18.20 21.01 13.47
CA LEU A 279 -17.00 20.60 14.21
C LEU A 279 -16.71 21.57 15.34
N ASP A 280 -16.68 21.04 16.57
CA ASP A 280 -16.15 21.74 17.73
C ASP A 280 -14.64 21.51 17.85
N ILE A 281 -13.85 22.19 17.02
CA ILE A 281 -12.38 22.16 17.03
C ILE A 281 -11.79 23.55 16.76
N PRO A 282 -10.59 23.85 17.31
CA PRO A 282 -9.94 25.13 17.05
C PRO A 282 -9.62 25.35 15.57
N TYR A 283 -9.54 26.61 15.16
CA TYR A 283 -9.01 26.99 13.86
C TYR A 283 -7.46 26.98 13.88
N TYR A 284 -6.85 26.33 12.90
CA TYR A 284 -5.39 26.23 12.75
C TYR A 284 -4.92 27.02 11.52
N PRO A 285 -4.25 28.17 11.68
CA PRO A 285 -3.89 29.04 10.56
C PRO A 285 -2.65 28.59 9.78
N SER A 286 -1.83 27.71 10.36
CA SER A 286 -0.49 27.42 9.84
C SER A 286 -0.34 25.98 9.37
N TYR A 287 0.28 25.82 8.19
CA TYR A 287 0.78 24.55 7.69
C TYR A 287 2.12 24.22 8.38
N ARG A 288 2.19 23.09 9.09
CA ARG A 288 3.29 22.70 9.99
C ARG A 288 3.81 21.30 9.68
N LEU A 289 3.72 20.87 8.42
CA LEU A 289 4.13 19.51 8.01
C LEU A 289 5.62 19.26 8.27
N ASP A 290 6.45 20.28 8.13
CA ASP A 290 7.89 20.25 8.41
C ASP A 290 8.22 19.85 9.85
N VAL A 291 7.45 20.35 10.82
CA VAL A 291 7.60 19.98 12.25
C VAL A 291 7.34 18.50 12.48
N LYS A 292 6.40 17.91 11.71
CA LYS A 292 6.08 16.49 11.77
C LYS A 292 6.99 15.62 10.90
N THR A 293 7.79 16.22 10.01
CA THR A 293 8.64 15.51 9.05
C THR A 293 10.10 15.99 9.05
N PRO A 294 10.77 16.02 10.22
CA PRO A 294 12.14 16.54 10.33
C PRO A 294 13.18 15.71 9.56
N HIS A 295 12.91 14.44 9.26
CA HIS A 295 13.87 13.56 8.55
C HIS A 295 13.60 13.47 7.04
N MET A 296 12.60 14.20 6.53
CA MET A 296 12.29 14.27 5.10
C MET A 296 13.05 15.43 4.43
N THR A 297 13.64 15.13 3.27
CA THR A 297 14.22 16.14 2.38
C THR A 297 13.13 17.05 1.80
N THR A 298 13.53 18.19 1.23
CA THR A 298 12.59 19.09 0.56
C THR A 298 11.80 18.39 -0.55
N GLU A 299 12.47 17.57 -1.36
CA GLU A 299 11.83 16.80 -2.44
C GLU A 299 10.81 15.79 -1.91
N GLU A 300 11.16 15.06 -0.85
CA GLU A 300 10.27 14.11 -0.19
C GLU A 300 9.03 14.83 0.37
N ARG A 301 9.23 16.00 0.99
CA ARG A 301 8.14 16.80 1.57
C ARG A 301 7.22 17.41 0.51
N VAL A 302 7.76 17.76 -0.67
CA VAL A 302 6.96 18.19 -1.83
C VAL A 302 6.03 17.06 -2.29
N LEU A 303 6.55 15.85 -2.51
CA LEU A 303 5.74 14.70 -2.88
C LEU A 303 4.69 14.38 -1.79
N LEU A 304 5.09 14.40 -0.52
CA LEU A 304 4.17 14.18 0.60
C LEU A 304 3.03 15.22 0.62
N GLY A 305 3.35 16.51 0.41
CA GLY A 305 2.35 17.57 0.34
C GLY A 305 1.30 17.36 -0.75
N GLN A 306 1.69 16.76 -1.89
CA GLN A 306 0.76 16.41 -2.97
C GLN A 306 -0.21 15.30 -2.53
N PHE A 307 0.29 14.24 -1.89
CA PHE A 307 -0.57 13.19 -1.33
C PHE A 307 -1.51 13.70 -0.24
N LEU A 308 -1.05 14.65 0.58
CA LEU A 308 -1.80 15.23 1.71
C LEU A 308 -2.64 16.47 1.33
N SER A 309 -2.94 16.66 0.05
CA SER A 309 -3.89 17.70 -0.37
C SER A 309 -5.29 17.42 0.17
N TYR A 310 -5.94 18.43 0.77
CA TYR A 310 -7.31 18.30 1.29
C TYR A 310 -8.30 17.91 0.20
N SER A 311 -8.37 18.70 -0.87
CA SER A 311 -9.25 18.41 -1.99
C SER A 311 -8.78 17.14 -2.74
N PRO A 312 -9.62 16.09 -2.85
CA PRO A 312 -9.20 14.81 -3.44
C PRO A 312 -8.79 14.92 -4.92
N CYS A 313 -9.38 15.87 -5.67
CA CYS A 313 -9.05 16.08 -7.08
C CYS A 313 -7.63 16.63 -7.29
N ARG A 314 -7.04 17.27 -6.27
CA ARG A 314 -5.69 17.82 -6.32
C ARG A 314 -4.60 16.81 -5.95
N ARG A 315 -4.96 15.67 -5.37
CA ARG A 315 -4.00 14.58 -5.15
C ARG A 315 -3.63 13.94 -6.48
N PRO A 316 -2.39 13.54 -6.75
CA PRO A 316 -2.06 12.79 -7.95
C PRO A 316 -2.74 11.41 -7.92
N SER A 317 -3.01 10.83 -9.09
CA SER A 317 -3.19 9.39 -9.24
C SER A 317 -1.89 8.63 -8.96
N ALA A 318 -1.97 7.30 -8.83
CA ALA A 318 -0.79 6.48 -8.56
C ALA A 318 0.23 6.53 -9.71
N SER A 319 -0.22 6.50 -10.97
CA SER A 319 0.62 6.71 -12.16
C SER A 319 1.25 8.10 -12.19
N GLU A 320 0.47 9.17 -11.98
CA GLU A 320 1.02 10.54 -11.92
C GLU A 320 2.06 10.69 -10.80
N ALA A 321 1.86 10.03 -9.66
CA ALA A 321 2.79 10.08 -8.54
C ALA A 321 4.14 9.43 -8.84
N LEU A 322 4.17 8.39 -9.68
CA LEU A 322 5.41 7.72 -10.10
C LEU A 322 6.30 8.58 -10.99
N GLU A 323 5.74 9.62 -11.61
CA GLU A 323 6.47 10.57 -12.47
C GLU A 323 7.13 11.73 -11.69
N PHE A 324 6.95 11.80 -10.37
CA PHE A 324 7.59 12.84 -9.57
C PHE A 324 9.12 12.69 -9.54
N PRO A 325 9.88 13.81 -9.43
CA PRO A 325 11.35 13.80 -9.37
C PRO A 325 11.92 12.82 -8.34
N TYR A 326 11.22 12.64 -7.21
CA TYR A 326 11.60 11.69 -6.17
C TYR A 326 11.85 10.27 -6.72
N PHE A 327 11.09 9.84 -7.72
CA PHE A 327 11.22 8.53 -8.35
C PHE A 327 12.10 8.50 -9.59
N ALA A 328 12.65 9.63 -10.02
CA ALA A 328 13.59 9.67 -11.14
C ALA A 328 14.85 8.84 -10.80
N LEU A 329 15.40 8.16 -11.82
CA LEU A 329 16.71 7.55 -11.71
C LEU A 329 17.76 8.65 -11.51
N PRO A 330 18.81 8.42 -10.70
CA PRO A 330 19.93 9.34 -10.65
C PRO A 330 20.47 9.53 -12.07
N GLN A 331 20.51 10.77 -12.57
CA GLN A 331 21.25 11.05 -13.81
C GLN A 331 22.70 10.67 -13.56
N VAL A 332 23.14 9.56 -14.14
CA VAL A 332 24.57 9.29 -14.31
C VAL A 332 25.05 10.39 -15.25
N ARG A 333 25.61 11.46 -14.69
CA ARG A 333 26.32 12.47 -15.48
C ARG A 333 27.46 11.74 -16.16
N GLY A 334 27.27 11.41 -17.43
CA GLY A 334 28.25 10.73 -18.24
C GLY A 334 29.56 11.51 -18.20
N LEU A 335 30.66 10.77 -18.07
CA LEU A 335 31.99 11.22 -18.46
C LEU A 335 31.95 11.52 -19.96
N SER A 336 31.52 12.73 -20.31
CA SER A 336 31.70 13.29 -21.64
C SER A 336 33.09 13.90 -21.69
N HIS A 337 34.08 13.19 -22.23
CA HIS A 337 35.26 13.81 -22.88
C HIS A 337 35.63 13.01 -24.14
N ALA A 338 35.20 13.59 -25.26
CA ALA A 338 35.87 13.72 -26.56
C ALA A 338 36.85 12.64 -27.06
N GLY A 339 36.65 12.23 -28.32
CA GLY A 339 37.74 11.78 -29.21
C GLY A 339 37.30 10.68 -30.16
N GLY A 340 37.37 10.94 -31.47
CA GLY A 340 36.83 10.05 -32.51
C GLY A 340 37.75 8.93 -32.99
N LEU A 341 37.13 8.05 -33.78
CA LEU A 341 37.69 7.22 -34.87
C LEU A 341 38.87 6.28 -34.57
N THR A 342 38.61 4.96 -34.57
CA THR A 342 38.92 4.02 -35.68
C THR A 342 39.03 2.57 -35.19
N ASN A 343 38.56 1.66 -36.04
CA ASN A 343 38.83 0.22 -36.00
C ASN A 343 40.34 -0.09 -36.01
N ARG A 344 40.81 -0.88 -35.04
CA ARG A 344 41.72 -2.04 -35.23
C ARG A 344 42.17 -2.58 -33.87
N ALA A 345 42.01 -3.89 -33.66
CA ALA A 345 42.82 -4.62 -32.68
C ALA A 345 44.29 -4.65 -33.15
N PRO A 346 45.24 -4.63 -32.22
CA PRO A 346 46.06 -5.84 -32.08
C PRO A 346 46.38 -6.22 -30.64
N ASN A 347 46.63 -7.52 -30.47
CA ASN A 347 47.31 -8.15 -29.33
C ASN A 347 48.51 -7.31 -28.83
N LEU A 348 48.73 -7.33 -27.51
CA LEU A 348 50.05 -7.39 -26.86
C LEU A 348 49.88 -7.49 -25.34
N THR A 349 50.23 -8.66 -24.77
CA THR A 349 50.62 -8.83 -23.36
C THR A 349 51.80 -7.90 -23.01
N PRO A 350 51.89 -7.37 -21.77
CA PRO A 350 53.04 -7.74 -20.94
C PRO A 350 52.78 -7.71 -19.40
N VAL A 351 53.25 -8.72 -18.66
CA VAL A 351 54.47 -8.73 -17.80
C VAL A 351 54.23 -8.20 -16.37
N TYR A 352 54.30 -9.13 -15.42
CA TYR A 352 54.53 -8.86 -13.99
C TYR A 352 55.97 -8.36 -13.77
N PRO A 353 56.21 -7.43 -12.82
CA PRO A 353 57.49 -7.33 -12.15
C PRO A 353 57.46 -8.00 -10.78
N ALA A 354 58.53 -8.75 -10.49
CA ALA A 354 58.79 -9.41 -9.23
C ALA A 354 59.56 -8.51 -8.26
N LYS A 355 59.15 -8.60 -6.98
CA LYS A 355 59.95 -8.76 -5.76
C LYS A 355 60.68 -7.59 -5.07
N ASN A 356 60.62 -7.74 -3.73
CA ASN A 356 61.46 -7.22 -2.63
C ASN A 356 61.07 -5.83 -2.09
N GLY A 357 60.89 -5.60 -0.79
CA GLY A 357 61.06 -6.42 0.41
C GLY A 357 60.90 -5.54 1.66
N ASN A 358 60.98 -6.17 2.84
CA ASN A 358 61.08 -5.62 4.20
C ASN A 358 59.78 -5.41 5.01
N LEU A 359 59.45 -6.50 5.69
CA LEU A 359 58.92 -6.51 7.05
C LEU A 359 59.94 -5.92 8.03
N LYS A 360 59.50 -5.00 8.89
CA LYS A 360 60.04 -4.83 10.23
C LYS A 360 58.89 -4.76 11.23
N GLN A 361 58.91 -5.70 12.16
CA GLN A 361 58.24 -5.67 13.46
C GLN A 361 58.69 -4.44 14.25
N LEU A 362 57.81 -3.93 15.11
CA LEU A 362 58.12 -3.64 16.51
C LEU A 362 56.82 -3.44 17.30
N ASN A 363 56.93 -3.82 18.58
CA ASN A 363 55.91 -3.99 19.62
C ASN A 363 54.93 -2.85 19.82
#